data_AF-A0A3M6TDX3-F1
#
_entry.id   AF-A0A3M6TDX3-F1
#
_cell.length_a   1.000
_cell.length_b   1.000
_cell.length_c   1.000
_cell.angle_alpha   90.00
_cell.angle_beta   90.00
_cell.angle_gamma   90.00
#
_symmetry.space_group_name_H-M   'P 1'
#
loop_
_entity.id
_entity.type
_entity.pdbx_description
1 polymer ?
#
loop_
_entity_poly.entity_id
_entity_poly.type
_entity_poly.pdbx_seq_one_letter_code
_entity_poly.pdbx_strand_id
1 'polypeptide(L)'
;MILQKMGIYVVLQGPSDLKKDSNLTFKTLYDGYLKNGDTEKFYGKYYSQVPLKSTTFFRGLSRNAATLLAIKVANNMVAHGKHTKSSPDNSVLPSKTVLSDKETAGLQYLGGYVLHNLHKKCAKMSSSESQQAMAILKAGKLEEGCDSQKLVSTLSRGGLWSITEPAQKIFTRSEHYFRQSTLKSASSMQIVDITGIAQKSLTDNDVVANYQTMVSNAELVPTKNVSKDVLYSIVNLYIRVRSFSLAKDIIQDFKIKAKQAKSKALWKEIQRSCDQQTQERQN
;
A
#
# COMPACT_ATOMS: atom_id res chain seq x y z
N MET A 1 2.21 -20.80 1.70
CA MET A 1 1.50 -19.59 1.18
C MET A 1 0.55 -18.96 2.20
N ILE A 2 -0.17 -19.73 3.05
CA ILE A 2 -1.06 -19.19 4.10
C ILE A 2 -0.27 -18.50 5.23
N LEU A 3 0.81 -19.12 5.71
CA LEU A 3 1.68 -18.53 6.75
C LEU A 3 2.33 -17.21 6.31
N GLN A 4 2.73 -17.10 5.04
CA GLN A 4 3.24 -15.85 4.45
C GLN A 4 2.14 -14.78 4.35
N LYS A 5 0.90 -15.14 3.99
CA LYS A 5 -0.25 -14.22 4.00
C LYS A 5 -0.63 -13.76 5.42
N MET A 6 -0.25 -14.53 6.45
CA MET A 6 -0.49 -14.24 7.87
C MET A 6 0.69 -13.51 8.55
N GLY A 7 1.69 -13.05 7.80
CA GLY A 7 2.85 -12.32 8.34
C GLY A 7 3.83 -13.18 9.12
N ILE A 8 3.75 -14.52 9.01
CA ILE A 8 4.63 -15.47 9.68
C ILE A 8 5.71 -15.89 8.67
N TYR A 9 6.81 -15.13 8.63
CA TYR A 9 8.00 -15.46 7.86
C TYR A 9 8.81 -16.53 8.58
N VAL A 10 8.44 -17.79 8.37
CA VAL A 10 9.27 -18.91 8.82
C VAL A 10 9.95 -19.49 7.60
N VAL A 11 11.28 -19.42 7.59
CA VAL A 11 12.12 -20.11 6.64
C VAL A 11 11.95 -21.60 6.87
N LEU A 12 11.00 -22.21 6.16
CA LEU A 12 10.88 -23.66 6.07
C LEU A 12 12.05 -24.16 5.21
N GLN A 13 13.20 -24.42 5.82
CA GLN A 13 14.34 -25.07 5.16
C GLN A 13 14.23 -26.59 5.34
N GLY A 14 13.97 -27.28 4.23
CA GLY A 14 13.82 -28.74 4.15
C GLY A 14 13.32 -29.20 2.77
N PRO A 15 13.52 -30.48 2.41
CA PRO A 15 13.30 -31.02 1.07
C PRO A 15 11.84 -30.88 0.60
N SER A 16 11.68 -30.76 -0.71
CA SER A 16 10.49 -30.30 -1.45
C SER A 16 9.19 -31.03 -1.12
N ASP A 17 9.24 -32.32 -0.78
CA ASP A 17 8.05 -33.16 -0.59
C ASP A 17 7.38 -32.95 0.77
N LEU A 18 8.15 -32.79 1.85
CA LEU A 18 7.61 -32.49 3.20
C LEU A 18 7.04 -31.06 3.32
N LYS A 19 7.42 -30.17 2.39
CA LYS A 19 6.93 -28.79 2.30
C LYS A 19 5.48 -28.71 1.81
N LYS A 20 5.04 -29.69 1.01
CA LYS A 20 3.65 -29.80 0.54
C LYS A 20 2.74 -30.28 1.67
N ASP A 21 3.11 -31.33 2.37
CA ASP A 21 2.27 -31.95 3.42
C ASP A 21 2.04 -31.03 4.62
N SER A 22 3.08 -30.31 5.05
CA SER A 22 2.99 -29.33 6.13
C SER A 22 2.06 -28.16 5.78
N ASN A 23 2.22 -27.56 4.60
CA ASN A 23 1.33 -26.50 4.14
C ASN A 23 -0.12 -26.97 3.90
N LEU A 24 -0.30 -28.21 3.43
CA LEU A 24 -1.62 -28.81 3.25
C LEU A 24 -2.34 -28.99 4.58
N THR A 25 -1.63 -29.44 5.62
CA THR A 25 -2.18 -29.64 6.97
C THR A 25 -2.69 -28.34 7.57
N PHE A 26 -1.91 -27.26 7.51
CA PHE A 26 -2.33 -25.92 7.98
C PHE A 26 -3.53 -25.39 7.21
N LYS A 27 -3.57 -25.61 5.89
CA LYS A 27 -4.70 -25.20 5.04
C LYS A 27 -5.98 -25.93 5.43
N THR A 28 -5.95 -27.26 5.54
CA THR A 28 -7.13 -28.06 5.88
C THR A 28 -7.69 -27.71 7.27
N LEU A 29 -6.83 -27.50 8.26
CA LEU A 29 -7.25 -27.07 9.60
C LEU A 29 -7.90 -25.69 9.59
N TYR A 30 -7.32 -24.75 8.85
CA TYR A 30 -7.85 -23.39 8.74
C TYR A 30 -9.16 -23.32 7.96
N ASP A 31 -9.27 -24.05 6.84
CA ASP A 31 -10.50 -24.16 6.05
C ASP A 31 -11.62 -24.80 6.88
N GLY A 32 -11.29 -25.80 7.72
CA GLY A 32 -12.23 -26.39 8.68
C GLY A 32 -12.74 -25.41 9.74
N TYR A 33 -11.87 -24.51 10.22
CA TYR A 33 -12.27 -23.42 11.13
C TYR A 33 -13.11 -22.36 10.45
N LEU A 34 -12.79 -21.98 9.21
CA LEU A 34 -13.60 -21.04 8.43
C LEU A 34 -15.02 -21.56 8.22
N LYS A 35 -15.20 -22.87 7.99
CA LYS A 35 -16.53 -23.48 7.85
C LYS A 35 -17.31 -23.60 9.16
N ASN A 36 -16.66 -24.00 10.25
CA ASN A 36 -17.37 -24.31 11.51
C ASN A 36 -17.49 -23.14 12.49
N GLY A 37 -16.58 -22.15 12.44
CA GLY A 37 -16.57 -20.98 13.35
C GLY A 37 -16.21 -21.26 14.80
N ASP A 38 -16.18 -22.51 15.22
CA ASP A 38 -15.84 -22.94 16.56
C ASP A 38 -14.33 -22.86 16.81
N THR A 39 -13.93 -21.95 17.71
CA THR A 39 -12.54 -21.74 18.11
C THR A 39 -12.01 -22.87 19.00
N GLU A 40 -12.84 -23.47 19.85
CA GLU A 40 -12.41 -24.54 20.75
C GLU A 40 -12.13 -25.81 19.97
N LYS A 41 -13.00 -26.16 19.03
CA LYS A 41 -12.81 -27.30 18.12
C LYS A 41 -11.59 -27.12 17.21
N PHE A 42 -11.28 -25.88 16.81
CA PHE A 42 -10.06 -25.57 16.08
C PHE A 42 -8.82 -25.81 16.96
N TYR A 43 -8.76 -25.24 18.16
CA TYR A 43 -7.62 -25.43 19.06
C TYR A 43 -7.41 -26.89 19.45
N GLY A 44 -8.48 -27.65 19.73
CA GLY A 44 -8.39 -29.08 20.01
C GLY A 44 -7.74 -29.87 18.86
N LYS A 45 -8.21 -29.66 17.63
CA LYS A 45 -7.62 -30.32 16.45
C LYS A 45 -6.20 -29.84 16.16
N TYR A 46 -5.94 -28.54 16.26
CA TYR A 46 -4.64 -27.94 15.98
C TYR A 46 -3.58 -28.39 16.99
N TYR A 47 -3.87 -28.33 18.29
CA TYR A 47 -2.92 -28.68 19.34
C TYR A 47 -2.68 -30.20 19.46
N SER A 48 -3.61 -31.03 18.99
CA SER A 48 -3.39 -32.48 18.88
C SER A 48 -2.42 -32.90 17.76
N GLN A 49 -2.06 -31.99 16.83
CA GLN A 49 -1.25 -32.34 15.65
C GLN A 49 0.01 -31.49 15.50
N VAL A 50 -0.12 -30.17 15.63
CA VAL A 50 0.95 -29.23 15.24
C VAL A 50 2.03 -29.05 16.31
N PRO A 51 1.73 -28.76 17.60
CA PRO A 51 2.74 -28.63 18.65
C PRO A 51 3.52 -29.91 18.91
N LEU A 52 2.84 -31.07 18.84
CA LEU A 52 3.45 -32.38 19.10
C LEU A 52 4.51 -32.75 18.05
N LYS A 53 4.40 -32.22 16.82
CA LYS A 53 5.37 -32.39 15.73
C LYS A 53 6.01 -31.05 15.33
N SER A 54 6.08 -30.08 16.25
CA SER A 54 6.48 -28.70 15.97
C SER A 54 7.86 -28.57 15.34
N THR A 55 8.82 -29.40 15.76
CA THR A 55 10.18 -29.44 15.19
C THR A 55 10.21 -30.04 13.77
N THR A 56 9.19 -30.80 13.38
CA THR A 56 9.00 -31.29 12.00
C THR A 56 8.45 -30.19 11.10
N PHE A 57 7.54 -29.36 11.62
CA PHE A 57 6.96 -28.21 10.90
C PHE A 57 7.91 -27.01 10.85
N PHE A 58 8.69 -26.77 11.90
CA PHE A 58 9.58 -25.62 12.04
C PHE A 58 11.02 -26.10 12.27
N ARG A 59 11.60 -26.72 11.23
CA ARG A 59 12.98 -27.21 11.27
C ARG A 59 13.97 -26.06 11.50
N GLY A 60 15.02 -26.34 12.26
CA GLY A 60 16.06 -25.35 12.62
C GLY A 60 15.78 -24.56 13.90
N LEU A 61 14.61 -24.75 14.53
CA LEU A 61 14.28 -24.18 15.83
C LEU A 61 14.40 -25.23 16.94
N SER A 62 14.74 -24.80 18.15
CA SER A 62 14.64 -25.64 19.34
C SER A 62 13.19 -26.06 19.57
N ARG A 63 12.96 -27.20 20.23
CA ARG A 63 11.61 -27.71 20.53
C ARG A 63 10.71 -26.66 21.17
N ASN A 64 11.25 -25.88 22.11
CA ASN A 64 10.51 -24.84 22.81
C ASN A 64 10.17 -23.67 21.88
N ALA A 65 11.12 -23.21 21.06
CA ALA A 65 10.88 -22.14 20.10
C ALA A 65 9.87 -22.55 19.00
N ALA A 66 10.00 -23.78 18.48
CA ALA A 66 9.06 -24.34 17.51
C ALA A 66 7.64 -24.47 18.08
N THR A 67 7.51 -24.83 19.36
CA THR A 67 6.22 -24.94 20.04
C THR A 67 5.58 -23.57 20.28
N LEU A 68 6.35 -22.59 20.75
CA LEU A 68 5.87 -21.21 20.91
C LEU A 68 5.41 -20.61 19.57
N LEU A 69 6.15 -20.87 18.50
CA LEU A 69 5.79 -20.46 17.16
C LEU A 69 4.51 -21.16 16.68
N ALA A 70 4.36 -22.46 16.94
CA ALA A 70 3.14 -23.21 16.63
C ALA A 70 1.90 -22.61 17.33
N ILE A 71 2.03 -22.23 18.60
CA ILE A 71 0.97 -21.57 19.38
C ILE A 71 0.66 -20.19 18.80
N LYS A 72 1.69 -19.41 18.46
CA LYS A 72 1.51 -18.08 17.86
C LYS A 72 0.80 -18.14 16.51
N VAL A 73 1.12 -19.14 15.68
CA VAL A 73 0.44 -19.42 14.42
C VAL A 73 -1.05 -19.68 14.64
N ALA A 74 -1.40 -20.52 15.63
CA ALA A 74 -2.79 -20.82 15.96
C ALA A 74 -3.59 -19.56 16.35
N ASN A 75 -3.01 -18.76 17.24
CA ASN A 75 -3.63 -17.51 17.72
C ASN A 75 -3.82 -16.50 16.57
N ASN A 76 -2.84 -16.37 15.68
CA ASN A 76 -2.93 -15.51 14.51
C ASN A 76 -3.98 -16.02 13.50
N MET A 77 -4.08 -17.34 13.29
CA MET A 77 -5.11 -17.95 12.44
C MET A 77 -6.52 -17.62 12.94
N VAL A 78 -6.77 -17.80 14.24
CA VAL A 78 -8.07 -17.49 14.85
C VAL A 78 -8.38 -16.00 14.79
N ALA A 79 -7.41 -15.14 15.12
CA ALA A 79 -7.57 -13.69 15.05
C ALA A 79 -7.91 -13.24 13.62
N HIS A 80 -7.17 -13.73 12.62
CA HIS A 80 -7.45 -13.45 11.21
C HIS A 80 -8.84 -13.93 10.80
N GLY A 81 -9.25 -15.14 11.20
CA GLY A 81 -10.58 -15.65 10.87
C GLY A 81 -11.73 -14.91 11.57
N LYS A 82 -11.49 -14.33 12.76
CA LYS A 82 -12.45 -13.42 13.40
C LYS A 82 -12.61 -12.14 12.58
N HIS A 83 -11.51 -11.53 12.13
CA HIS A 83 -11.56 -10.35 11.25
C HIS A 83 -12.29 -10.61 9.91
N THR A 84 -12.16 -11.81 9.34
CA THR A 84 -12.88 -12.16 8.11
C THR A 84 -14.36 -12.47 8.33
N LYS A 85 -14.78 -12.82 9.56
CA LYS A 85 -16.19 -13.14 9.91
C LYS A 85 -16.94 -11.99 10.59
N SER A 86 -16.24 -11.10 11.28
CA SER A 86 -16.80 -9.92 11.95
C SER A 86 -16.87 -8.70 11.03
N SER A 87 -16.43 -8.82 9.78
CA SER A 87 -16.82 -7.87 8.76
C SER A 87 -18.24 -8.24 8.34
N PRO A 88 -19.24 -7.34 8.48
CA PRO A 88 -20.50 -7.52 7.80
C PRO A 88 -20.17 -7.69 6.31
N ASP A 89 -20.56 -8.84 5.79
CA ASP A 89 -20.63 -9.13 4.37
C ASP A 89 -21.74 -8.24 3.81
N ASN A 90 -21.39 -6.97 3.58
CA ASN A 90 -22.09 -5.90 2.88
C ASN A 90 -21.36 -4.57 3.18
N SER A 91 -20.09 -4.48 2.77
CA SER A 91 -19.60 -3.19 2.33
C SER A 91 -19.39 -3.31 0.84
N VAL A 92 -20.30 -2.67 0.09
CA VAL A 92 -19.92 -2.08 -1.18
C VAL A 92 -18.65 -1.29 -0.87
N LEU A 93 -17.49 -1.86 -1.23
CA LEU A 93 -16.24 -1.11 -1.29
C LEU A 93 -16.61 0.15 -2.09
N PRO A 94 -16.45 1.37 -1.55
CA PRO A 94 -16.99 2.54 -2.21
C PRO A 94 -16.41 2.56 -3.61
N SER A 95 -17.27 2.45 -4.62
CA SER A 95 -16.86 2.35 -6.03
C SER A 95 -16.08 3.59 -6.49
N LYS A 96 -16.02 4.62 -5.64
CA LYS A 96 -15.35 5.90 -5.85
C LYS A 96 -14.68 6.34 -4.54
N THR A 97 -13.37 6.62 -4.58
CA THR A 97 -12.72 7.36 -3.48
C THR A 97 -13.18 8.81 -3.55
N VAL A 98 -13.84 9.29 -2.49
CA VAL A 98 -14.09 10.72 -2.31
C VAL A 98 -12.87 11.31 -1.60
N LEU A 99 -12.14 12.17 -2.30
CA LEU A 99 -10.99 12.90 -1.74
C LEU A 99 -11.48 14.23 -1.18
N SER A 100 -10.93 14.65 -0.04
CA SER A 100 -11.15 16.02 0.46
C SER A 100 -10.51 17.05 -0.47
N ASP A 101 -10.89 18.32 -0.36
CA ASP A 101 -10.32 19.41 -1.18
C ASP A 101 -8.79 19.51 -1.01
N LYS A 102 -8.29 19.28 0.21
CA LYS A 102 -6.86 19.27 0.49
C LYS A 102 -6.14 18.09 -0.17
N GLU A 103 -6.73 16.90 -0.12
CA GLU A 103 -6.17 15.73 -0.80
C GLU A 103 -6.23 15.88 -2.32
N THR A 104 -7.30 16.48 -2.84
CA THR A 104 -7.46 16.81 -4.26
C THR A 104 -6.39 17.80 -4.71
N ALA A 105 -6.14 18.86 -3.96
CA ALA A 105 -5.07 19.81 -4.24
C ALA A 105 -3.68 19.15 -4.21
N GLY A 106 -3.43 18.26 -3.25
CA GLY A 106 -2.19 17.47 -3.20
C GLY A 106 -2.04 16.50 -4.39
N LEU A 107 -3.14 15.90 -4.84
CA LEU A 107 -3.19 15.03 -6.01
C LEU A 107 -2.97 15.81 -7.30
N GLN A 108 -3.55 17.00 -7.44
CA GLN A 108 -3.33 17.90 -8.58
C GLN A 108 -1.86 18.31 -8.68
N TYR A 109 -1.25 18.69 -7.54
CA TYR A 109 0.19 18.96 -7.47
C TYR A 109 1.02 17.76 -7.94
N LEU A 110 0.70 16.56 -7.44
CA LEU A 110 1.41 15.34 -7.81
C LEU A 110 1.23 14.98 -9.28
N GLY A 111 0.01 15.11 -9.79
CA GLY A 111 -0.33 14.88 -11.20
C GLY A 111 0.42 15.84 -12.13
N GLY A 112 0.47 17.11 -11.77
CA GLY A 112 1.25 18.13 -12.47
C GLY A 112 2.74 17.79 -12.55
N TYR A 113 3.32 17.36 -11.43
CA TYR A 113 4.70 16.89 -11.38
C TYR A 113 4.92 15.68 -12.31
N VAL A 114 4.03 14.68 -12.29
CA VAL A 114 4.12 13.48 -13.12
C VAL A 114 4.13 13.83 -14.61
N LEU A 115 3.15 14.62 -15.07
CA LEU A 115 3.05 15.01 -16.48
C LEU A 115 4.24 15.84 -16.93
N HIS A 116 4.65 16.84 -16.13
CA HIS A 116 5.79 17.70 -16.46
C HIS A 116 7.11 16.90 -16.52
N ASN A 117 7.33 15.98 -15.57
CA ASN A 117 8.54 15.16 -15.52
C ASN A 117 8.63 14.22 -16.74
N LEU A 118 7.52 13.62 -17.16
CA LEU A 118 7.47 12.80 -18.37
C LEU A 118 7.69 13.66 -19.63
N HIS A 119 7.08 14.84 -19.70
CA HIS A 119 7.27 15.74 -20.83
C HIS A 119 8.73 16.18 -20.95
N LYS A 120 9.38 16.52 -19.85
CA LYS A 120 10.81 16.86 -19.82
C LYS A 120 11.69 15.68 -20.24
N LYS A 121 11.30 14.44 -19.91
CA LYS A 121 12.00 13.24 -20.34
C LYS A 121 11.88 13.05 -21.85
N CYS A 122 10.69 13.22 -22.41
CA CYS A 122 10.45 13.16 -23.85
C CYS A 122 11.15 14.30 -24.59
N ALA A 123 11.15 15.53 -24.07
CA ALA A 123 11.81 16.67 -24.71
C ALA A 123 13.32 16.48 -24.94
N LYS A 124 13.98 15.56 -24.21
CA LYS A 124 15.39 15.20 -24.43
C LYS A 124 15.61 14.26 -25.62
N MET A 125 14.55 13.61 -26.08
CA MET A 125 14.57 12.66 -27.18
C MET A 125 13.97 13.34 -28.41
N SER A 126 14.71 13.38 -29.53
CA SER A 126 14.31 14.06 -30.77
C SER A 126 13.53 13.17 -31.74
N SER A 127 12.93 12.06 -31.26
CA SER A 127 12.19 11.12 -32.12
C SER A 127 10.74 11.56 -32.37
N SER A 128 10.15 11.05 -33.46
CA SER A 128 8.74 11.32 -33.79
C SER A 128 7.78 10.81 -32.72
N GLU A 129 8.09 9.67 -32.12
CA GLU A 129 7.35 9.06 -31.01
C GLU A 129 7.40 9.96 -29.77
N SER A 130 8.56 10.57 -29.52
CA SER A 130 8.73 11.50 -28.42
C SER A 130 7.89 12.77 -28.59
N GLN A 131 7.82 13.30 -29.81
CA GLN A 131 6.96 14.45 -30.14
C GLN A 131 5.47 14.11 -29.96
N GLN A 132 5.03 12.94 -30.42
CA GLN A 132 3.66 12.45 -30.20
C GLN A 132 3.36 12.29 -28.70
N ALA A 133 4.29 11.73 -27.92
CA ALA A 133 4.15 11.61 -26.48
C ALA A 133 4.06 12.98 -25.79
N MET A 134 4.87 13.96 -26.21
CA MET A 134 4.82 15.32 -25.70
C MET A 134 3.47 15.98 -25.99
N ALA A 135 2.90 15.80 -27.18
CA ALA A 135 1.59 16.34 -27.53
C ALA A 135 0.48 15.80 -26.62
N ILE A 136 0.48 14.49 -26.33
CA ILE A 136 -0.47 13.90 -25.37
C ILE A 136 -0.28 14.48 -23.96
N LEU A 137 0.97 14.60 -23.50
CA LEU A 137 1.26 15.13 -22.16
C LEU A 137 0.87 16.59 -22.03
N LYS A 138 1.05 17.40 -23.09
CA LYS A 138 0.59 18.79 -23.16
C LYS A 138 -0.94 18.89 -23.14
N ALA A 139 -1.67 17.99 -23.79
CA ALA A 139 -3.14 17.97 -23.69
C ALA A 139 -3.65 17.67 -22.27
N GLY A 140 -2.80 17.09 -21.41
CA GLY A 140 -3.08 16.94 -19.98
C GLY A 140 -2.77 18.17 -19.12
N LYS A 141 -2.07 19.16 -19.69
CA LYS A 141 -1.75 20.44 -19.04
C LYS A 141 -2.92 21.40 -19.23
N LEU A 142 -3.29 22.08 -18.15
CA LEU A 142 -4.23 23.18 -18.17
C LEU A 142 -3.46 24.49 -18.39
N GLU A 143 -3.92 25.31 -19.35
CA GLU A 143 -3.33 26.64 -19.59
C GLU A 143 -3.65 27.62 -18.46
N GLU A 144 -2.79 28.64 -18.30
CA GLU A 144 -2.83 29.58 -17.18
C GLU A 144 -4.17 30.33 -17.11
N GLY A 145 -4.77 30.43 -15.91
CA GLY A 145 -5.99 31.22 -15.66
C GLY A 145 -7.14 30.51 -14.94
N CYS A 146 -7.00 29.23 -14.54
CA CYS A 146 -8.06 28.52 -13.83
C CYS A 146 -7.87 28.51 -12.31
N ASP A 147 -8.78 29.18 -11.59
CA ASP A 147 -8.82 29.31 -10.12
C ASP A 147 -9.05 27.99 -9.36
N SER A 148 -9.25 26.87 -10.07
CA SER A 148 -9.54 25.56 -9.47
C SER A 148 -8.32 24.87 -8.83
N GLN A 149 -7.09 25.31 -9.13
CA GLN A 149 -5.84 24.67 -8.67
C GLN A 149 -4.93 25.63 -7.90
N LYS A 150 -5.50 26.30 -6.89
CA LYS A 150 -4.83 27.34 -6.09
C LYS A 150 -3.50 26.92 -5.48
N LEU A 151 -3.35 25.66 -5.08
CA LEU A 151 -2.10 25.16 -4.50
C LEU A 151 -0.98 25.06 -5.55
N VAL A 152 -1.32 24.63 -6.77
CA VAL A 152 -0.37 24.54 -7.88
C VAL A 152 0.08 25.94 -8.28
N SER A 153 -0.86 26.88 -8.46
CA SER A 153 -0.53 28.26 -8.82
C SER A 153 0.31 28.97 -7.76
N THR A 154 -0.01 28.80 -6.47
CA THR A 154 0.70 29.45 -5.35
C THR A 154 2.13 28.92 -5.16
N LEU A 155 2.35 27.62 -5.37
CA LEU A 155 3.67 26.99 -5.12
C LEU A 155 4.55 26.94 -6.38
N SER A 156 4.00 27.21 -7.56
CA SER A 156 4.77 27.16 -8.80
C SER A 156 5.82 28.27 -8.85
N ARG A 157 7.05 27.90 -9.25
CA ARG A 157 8.12 28.82 -9.67
C ARG A 157 8.43 28.64 -11.17
N GLY A 158 7.39 28.37 -11.97
CA GLY A 158 7.51 28.07 -13.41
C GLY A 158 7.82 26.61 -13.78
N GLY A 159 7.87 25.68 -12.81
CA GLY A 159 8.24 24.27 -13.02
C GLY A 159 7.14 23.24 -12.74
N LEU A 160 5.91 23.67 -12.47
CA LEU A 160 4.79 22.80 -12.11
C LEU A 160 3.61 23.04 -13.05
N TRP A 161 3.00 21.97 -13.53
CA TRP A 161 1.85 22.06 -14.44
C TRP A 161 0.53 21.94 -13.69
N SER A 162 -0.40 22.84 -13.98
CA SER A 162 -1.81 22.60 -13.69
C SER A 162 -2.34 21.52 -14.62
N ILE A 163 -3.22 20.66 -14.13
CA ILE A 163 -3.71 19.49 -14.91
C ILE A 163 -5.15 19.66 -15.36
N THR A 164 -5.52 19.10 -16.51
CA THR A 164 -6.92 19.14 -16.97
C THR A 164 -7.82 18.21 -16.16
N GLU A 165 -9.14 18.39 -16.24
CA GLU A 165 -10.11 17.52 -15.55
C GLU A 165 -9.96 16.02 -15.92
N PRO A 166 -9.76 15.65 -17.21
CA PRO A 166 -9.49 14.26 -17.57
C PRO A 166 -8.24 13.70 -16.90
N ALA A 167 -7.14 14.47 -16.86
CA ALA A 167 -5.91 14.08 -16.17
C ALA A 167 -6.15 13.89 -14.66
N GLN A 168 -6.89 14.79 -14.02
CA GLN A 168 -7.25 14.67 -12.61
C GLN A 168 -8.08 13.40 -12.33
N LYS A 169 -9.02 13.04 -13.21
CA LYS A 169 -9.82 11.81 -13.08
C LYS A 169 -8.95 10.55 -13.17
N ILE A 170 -7.97 10.51 -14.08
CA ILE A 170 -6.99 9.41 -14.18
C ILE A 170 -6.25 9.22 -12.86
N PHE A 171 -5.73 10.31 -12.29
CA PHE A 171 -4.99 10.24 -11.03
C PHE A 171 -5.89 9.88 -9.85
N THR A 172 -7.11 10.43 -9.78
CA THR A 172 -8.08 10.12 -8.73
C THR A 172 -8.44 8.63 -8.73
N ARG A 173 -8.63 8.06 -9.93
CA ARG A 173 -8.94 6.64 -10.09
C ARG A 173 -7.73 5.75 -9.78
N SER A 174 -6.53 6.17 -10.17
CA SER A 174 -5.29 5.48 -9.80
C SER A 174 -5.04 5.52 -8.29
N GLU A 175 -5.35 6.64 -7.64
CA GLU A 175 -5.27 6.82 -6.18
C GLU A 175 -6.25 5.89 -5.46
N HIS A 176 -7.44 5.68 -6.02
CA HIS A 176 -8.40 4.73 -5.50
C HIS A 176 -7.82 3.30 -5.42
N TYR A 177 -7.22 2.81 -6.50
CA TYR A 177 -6.58 1.49 -6.51
C TYR A 177 -5.37 1.41 -5.58
N PHE A 178 -4.59 2.49 -5.50
CA PHE A 178 -3.46 2.60 -4.59
C PHE A 178 -3.91 2.48 -3.12
N ARG A 179 -4.95 3.23 -2.73
CA ARG A 179 -5.53 3.18 -1.37
C ARG A 179 -6.14 1.83 -1.05
N GLN A 180 -6.91 1.24 -1.97
CA GLN A 180 -7.47 -0.10 -1.75
C GLN A 180 -6.39 -1.15 -1.48
N SER A 181 -5.25 -1.04 -2.16
CA SER A 181 -4.15 -2.00 -2.05
C SER A 181 -3.32 -1.78 -0.79
N THR A 182 -3.23 -0.54 -0.30
CA THR A 182 -2.45 -0.17 0.89
C THR A 182 -3.25 -0.22 2.19
N LEU A 183 -4.56 0.05 2.16
CA LEU A 183 -5.48 -0.07 3.31
C LEU A 183 -5.61 -1.53 3.79
N LYS A 184 -5.65 -2.49 2.86
CA LYS A 184 -5.65 -3.93 3.19
C LYS A 184 -4.35 -4.38 3.88
N SER A 185 -3.29 -3.58 3.78
CA SER A 185 -1.97 -3.85 4.37
C SER A 185 -1.69 -3.04 5.64
N ALA A 186 -2.64 -2.25 6.17
CA ALA A 186 -2.40 -1.43 7.36
C ALA A 186 -2.01 -2.25 8.62
N SER A 187 -2.35 -3.55 8.67
CA SER A 187 -2.03 -4.48 9.76
C SER A 187 -0.79 -5.35 9.53
N SER A 188 -0.14 -5.26 8.36
CA SER A 188 1.09 -6.00 8.06
C SER A 188 1.92 -5.23 7.07
N MET A 189 3.20 -4.93 7.38
CA MET A 189 4.17 -4.30 6.47
C MET A 189 4.33 -5.13 5.19
N GLN A 190 3.38 -5.01 4.27
CA GLN A 190 3.40 -5.70 3.00
C GLN A 190 4.03 -4.77 1.97
N ILE A 191 4.81 -5.40 1.11
CA ILE A 191 5.37 -4.79 -0.09
C ILE A 191 4.21 -4.22 -0.91
N VAL A 192 4.28 -2.94 -1.26
CA VAL A 192 3.30 -2.32 -2.15
C VAL A 192 3.42 -2.97 -3.52
N ASP A 193 2.35 -3.62 -3.98
CA ASP A 193 2.28 -4.24 -5.29
C ASP A 193 2.10 -3.17 -6.39
N ILE A 194 3.19 -2.46 -6.70
CA ILE A 194 3.21 -1.38 -7.70
C ILE A 194 2.69 -1.87 -9.05
N THR A 195 3.12 -3.07 -9.47
CA THR A 195 2.75 -3.63 -10.77
C THR A 195 1.27 -4.00 -10.81
N GLY A 196 0.75 -4.66 -9.77
CA GLY A 196 -0.67 -5.00 -9.70
C GLY A 196 -1.59 -3.78 -9.60
N ILE A 197 -1.18 -2.73 -8.89
CA ILE A 197 -1.93 -1.46 -8.85
C ILE A 197 -1.93 -0.82 -10.23
N ALA A 198 -0.78 -0.77 -10.91
CA ALA A 198 -0.68 -0.18 -12.25
C ALA A 198 -1.57 -0.93 -13.25
N GLN A 199 -1.52 -2.26 -13.25
CA GLN A 199 -2.35 -3.08 -14.14
C GLN A 199 -3.85 -2.85 -13.92
N LYS A 200 -4.30 -2.76 -12.67
CA LYS A 200 -5.72 -2.44 -12.36
C LYS A 200 -6.12 -1.06 -12.85
N SER A 201 -5.26 -0.06 -12.68
CA SER A 201 -5.53 1.28 -13.20
C SER A 201 -5.56 1.32 -14.72
N LEU A 202 -4.75 0.52 -15.42
CA LEU A 202 -4.67 0.51 -16.88
C LEU A 202 -5.84 -0.21 -17.55
N THR A 203 -6.49 -1.15 -16.86
CA THR A 203 -7.69 -1.85 -17.36
C THR A 203 -8.98 -1.18 -16.93
N ASP A 204 -8.92 -0.14 -16.10
CA ASP A 204 -10.10 0.60 -15.66
C ASP A 204 -10.66 1.48 -16.78
N ASN A 205 -11.97 1.32 -17.02
CA ASN A 205 -12.66 2.00 -18.12
C ASN A 205 -12.66 3.53 -17.95
N ASP A 206 -12.76 4.05 -16.72
CA ASP A 206 -12.74 5.50 -16.49
C ASP A 206 -11.35 6.07 -16.77
N VAL A 207 -10.29 5.37 -16.36
CA VAL A 207 -8.91 5.76 -16.68
C VAL A 207 -8.72 5.80 -18.19
N VAL A 208 -9.12 4.74 -18.89
CA VAL A 208 -8.96 4.64 -20.35
C VAL A 208 -9.78 5.73 -21.05
N ALA A 209 -11.04 5.94 -20.68
CA ALA A 209 -11.90 6.95 -21.31
C ALA A 209 -11.38 8.38 -21.14
N ASN A 210 -10.95 8.74 -19.93
CA ASN A 210 -10.36 10.06 -19.67
C ASN A 210 -9.02 10.23 -20.39
N TYR A 211 -8.23 9.16 -20.49
CA TYR A 211 -7.00 9.19 -21.27
C TYR A 211 -7.27 9.35 -22.78
N GLN A 212 -8.27 8.65 -23.34
CA GLN A 212 -8.67 8.85 -24.73
C GLN A 212 -9.13 10.29 -24.98
N THR A 213 -9.81 10.91 -24.02
CA THR A 213 -10.18 12.35 -24.10
C THR A 213 -8.92 13.23 -24.22
N MET A 214 -7.86 12.95 -23.45
CA MET A 214 -6.58 13.67 -23.58
C MET A 214 -5.92 13.41 -24.94
N VAL A 215 -5.96 12.18 -25.44
CA VAL A 215 -5.41 11.81 -26.75
C VAL A 215 -6.13 12.54 -27.88
N SER A 216 -7.46 12.63 -27.84
CA SER A 216 -8.26 13.37 -28.82
C SER A 216 -7.97 14.88 -28.82
N ASN A 217 -7.56 15.43 -27.68
CA ASN A 217 -7.19 16.84 -27.54
C ASN A 217 -5.71 17.12 -27.85
N ALA A 218 -4.92 16.10 -28.22
CA ALA A 218 -3.52 16.27 -28.56
C ALA A 218 -3.35 16.91 -29.95
N GLU A 219 -2.37 17.80 -30.07
CA GLU A 219 -2.04 18.48 -31.34
C GLU A 219 -1.59 17.52 -32.45
N LEU A 220 -1.07 16.35 -32.06
CA LEU A 220 -0.59 15.31 -32.97
C LEU A 220 -1.40 14.05 -32.76
N VAL A 221 -1.77 13.38 -33.85
CA VAL A 221 -2.39 12.05 -33.80
C VAL A 221 -1.33 11.02 -33.41
N PRO A 222 -1.38 10.45 -32.19
CA PRO A 222 -0.37 9.53 -31.74
C PRO A 222 -0.65 8.13 -32.30
N THR A 223 0.42 7.38 -32.60
CA THR A 223 0.28 5.97 -32.92
C THR A 223 -0.21 5.16 -31.72
N LYS A 224 -0.89 4.04 -31.97
CA LYS A 224 -1.46 3.19 -30.91
C LYS A 224 -0.42 2.71 -29.88
N ASN A 225 0.81 2.45 -30.33
CA ASN A 225 1.88 2.00 -29.45
C ASN A 225 2.35 3.13 -28.53
N VAL A 226 2.61 4.32 -29.10
CA VAL A 226 3.00 5.50 -28.32
C VAL A 226 1.93 5.87 -27.30
N SER A 227 0.66 5.85 -27.69
CA SER A 227 -0.46 6.14 -26.79
C SER A 227 -0.49 5.16 -25.60
N LYS A 228 -0.35 3.86 -25.84
CA LYS A 228 -0.27 2.87 -24.75
C LYS A 228 0.91 3.10 -23.82
N ASP A 229 2.09 3.36 -24.38
CA ASP A 229 3.33 3.56 -23.62
C ASP A 229 3.28 4.82 -22.75
N VAL A 230 2.63 5.88 -23.25
CA VAL A 230 2.41 7.12 -22.50
C VAL A 230 1.46 6.88 -21.33
N LEU A 231 0.31 6.24 -21.55
CA LEU A 231 -0.62 5.91 -20.47
C LEU A 231 0.05 5.05 -19.38
N TYR A 232 0.77 4.01 -19.79
CA TYR A 232 1.56 3.17 -18.89
C TYR A 232 2.55 4.01 -18.08
N SER A 233 3.28 4.91 -18.74
CA SER A 233 4.27 5.77 -18.10
C SER A 233 3.66 6.72 -17.07
N ILE A 234 2.50 7.32 -17.38
CA ILE A 234 1.75 8.22 -16.48
C ILE A 234 1.35 7.47 -15.21
N VAL A 235 0.63 6.36 -15.36
CA VAL A 235 0.10 5.57 -14.24
C VAL A 235 1.24 5.00 -13.39
N ASN A 236 2.24 4.41 -14.03
CA ASN A 236 3.38 3.79 -13.33
C ASN A 236 4.22 4.83 -12.59
N LEU A 237 4.49 6.00 -13.17
CA LEU A 237 5.21 7.06 -12.48
C LEU A 237 4.41 7.59 -11.28
N TYR A 238 3.10 7.81 -11.44
CA TYR A 238 2.23 8.24 -10.34
C TYR A 238 2.29 7.28 -9.16
N ILE A 239 2.08 5.98 -9.41
CA ILE A 239 2.09 4.95 -8.35
C ILE A 239 3.45 4.86 -7.67
N ARG A 240 4.55 4.96 -8.43
CA ARG A 240 5.90 4.97 -7.86
C ARG A 240 6.10 6.15 -6.92
N VAL A 241 5.81 7.37 -7.36
CA VAL A 241 5.95 8.56 -6.51
C VAL A 241 5.07 8.42 -5.27
N ARG A 242 3.83 7.94 -5.43
CA ARG A 242 2.91 7.74 -4.32
C ARG A 242 3.38 6.69 -3.32
N SER A 243 4.02 5.62 -3.79
CA SER A 243 4.66 4.60 -2.96
C SER A 243 5.82 5.17 -2.14
N PHE A 244 6.68 6.01 -2.75
CA PHE A 244 7.76 6.69 -2.04
C PHE A 244 7.23 7.65 -0.97
N SER A 245 6.21 8.44 -1.30
CA SER A 245 5.56 9.31 -0.34
C SER A 245 4.97 8.53 0.84
N LEU A 246 4.28 7.40 0.59
CA LEU A 246 3.77 6.53 1.65
C LEU A 246 4.90 5.99 2.55
N ALA A 247 5.98 5.50 1.96
CA ALA A 247 7.13 5.02 2.72
C ALA A 247 7.74 6.12 3.61
N LYS A 248 7.85 7.34 3.07
CA LYS A 248 8.34 8.51 3.82
C LYS A 248 7.41 8.85 5.00
N ASP A 249 6.10 8.83 4.77
CA ASP A 249 5.09 9.09 5.81
C ASP A 249 5.17 8.05 6.93
N ILE A 250 5.29 6.76 6.59
CA ILE A 250 5.46 5.67 7.55
C ILE A 250 6.73 5.87 8.39
N ILE A 251 7.88 6.13 7.75
CA ILE A 251 9.15 6.38 8.46
C ILE A 251 9.02 7.59 9.39
N GLN A 252 8.36 8.65 8.94
CA GLN A 252 8.18 9.86 9.73
C GLN A 252 7.28 9.62 10.95
N ASP A 253 6.18 8.89 10.79
CA ASP A 253 5.30 8.49 11.89
C ASP A 253 6.06 7.66 12.94
N PHE A 254 6.87 6.69 12.51
CA PHE A 254 7.75 5.93 13.41
C PHE A 254 8.74 6.83 14.16
N LYS A 255 9.38 7.79 13.48
CA LYS A 255 10.30 8.76 14.11
C LYS A 255 9.59 9.61 15.16
N ILE A 256 8.38 10.08 14.88
CA ILE A 256 7.58 10.89 15.81
C ILE A 256 7.20 10.06 17.04
N LYS A 257 6.66 8.85 16.84
CA LYS A 257 6.29 7.94 17.93
C LYS A 257 7.49 7.56 18.81
N ALA A 258 8.65 7.30 18.20
CA ALA A 258 9.88 7.02 18.94
C ALA A 258 10.33 8.21 19.81
N LYS A 259 10.26 9.44 19.28
CA LYS A 259 10.57 10.65 20.06
C LYS A 259 9.59 10.85 21.22
N GLN A 260 8.29 10.65 20.97
CA GLN A 260 7.26 10.75 22.00
C GLN A 260 7.45 9.71 23.12
N ALA A 261 7.79 8.46 22.76
CA ALA A 261 8.06 7.41 23.74
C ALA A 261 9.29 7.73 24.62
N LYS A 262 10.38 8.23 24.01
CA LYS A 262 11.58 8.67 24.74
C LYS A 262 11.28 9.83 25.69
N SER A 263 10.54 10.83 25.23
CA SER A 263 10.12 11.95 26.08
C SER A 263 9.31 11.43 27.27
N LYS A 264 8.27 10.61 27.03
CA LYS A 264 7.46 10.02 28.12
C LYS A 264 8.29 9.21 29.11
N ALA A 265 9.31 8.47 28.65
CA ALA A 265 10.22 7.74 29.52
C ALA A 265 11.05 8.70 30.40
N LEU A 266 11.61 9.77 29.81
CA LEU A 266 12.35 10.79 30.55
C LEU A 266 11.50 11.48 31.61
N TRP A 267 10.26 11.84 31.30
CA TRP A 267 9.32 12.42 32.27
C TRP A 267 9.09 11.50 33.47
N LYS A 268 8.95 10.19 33.23
CA LYS A 268 8.80 9.21 34.32
C LYS A 268 10.05 9.07 35.18
N GLU A 269 11.23 9.18 34.57
CA GLU A 269 12.50 9.10 35.31
C GLU A 269 12.68 10.32 36.22
N ILE A 270 12.45 11.53 35.70
CA ILE A 270 12.51 12.78 36.47
C ILE A 270 11.52 12.73 37.66
N GLN A 271 10.28 12.29 37.42
CA GLN A 271 9.28 12.17 38.48
C GLN A 271 9.75 11.23 39.60
N ARG A 272 10.27 10.04 39.23
CA ARG A 272 10.81 9.09 40.20
C ARG A 272 11.96 9.67 41.02
N SER A 273 12.89 10.39 40.38
CA SER A 273 13.99 11.04 41.11
C SER A 273 13.50 12.12 42.08
N CYS A 274 12.49 12.91 41.71
CA CYS A 274 11.89 13.90 42.61
C CYS A 274 11.17 13.26 43.81
N ASP A 275 10.40 12.19 43.57
CA ASP A 275 9.69 11.48 44.65
C ASP A 275 10.70 10.86 45.64
N GLN A 276 11.80 10.30 45.13
CA GLN A 276 12.86 9.67 45.93
C GLN A 276 13.63 10.70 46.79
N GLN A 277 13.98 11.87 46.24
CA GLN A 277 14.60 12.96 47.00
C GLN A 277 13.67 13.54 48.07
N THR A 278 12.37 13.50 47.87
CA THR A 278 11.39 14.01 48.85
C THR A 278 11.26 13.06 50.04
N GLN A 279 11.30 11.73 49.80
CA GLN A 279 11.32 10.71 50.85
C GLN A 279 12.61 10.73 51.68
N GLU A 280 13.76 10.98 51.08
CA GLU A 280 15.04 11.08 51.81
C GLU A 280 15.13 12.29 52.74
N ARG A 281 14.38 13.38 52.47
CA ARG A 281 14.34 14.57 53.34
C ARG A 281 13.33 14.48 54.49
N GLN A 282 12.43 13.50 54.47
CA GLN A 282 11.38 13.30 55.47
C GLN A 282 11.74 12.22 56.50
N ASN A 283 12.86 11.52 56.32
CA ASN A 283 13.47 10.60 57.27
C ASN A 283 14.64 11.27 57.99
#